data_AF-A0A3N7GEH3-F1
#
_entry.id   AF-A0A3N7GEH3-F1
#
_cell.length_a   1.000
_cell.length_b   1.000
_cell.length_c   1.000
_cell.angle_alpha   90.00
_cell.angle_beta   90.00
_cell.angle_gamma   90.00
#
_symmetry.space_group_name_H-M   'P 1'
#
loop_
_entity.id
_entity.type
_entity.pdbx_description
1 polymer ?
#
loop_
_entity_poly.entity_id
_entity_poly.type
_entity_poly.pdbx_seq_one_letter_code
_entity_poly.pdbx_strand_id
1 'polypeptide(L)'
;MVRRKKSRFERFFSLNQHRKRWGARRHIVADPDLAAMRDRIIEAGEPVQTHGSEKSLDLHLANLRREFSGQAELLFHHASLIVLIRREVRLAENIAQFEGLWAQEAEFLCRHLNLRWLISAADTLADHARDPQARSIAMMASLLGNTVKIGESDRYIHGAEALTPLPERIEALQAGMVPLFDGLSVFKAGTDDMLRNMYWRLEPYFATGPAGMIFKTIYDRMQIHDTAFARLRALHHRDRTSWWESRET
;
A
#
# COMPACT_ATOMS: atom_id res chain seq x y z
N MET A 1 8.71 0.71 24.30
CA MET A 1 10.02 0.19 23.84
C MET A 1 9.83 -0.59 22.54
N VAL A 2 10.48 -0.17 21.46
CA VAL A 2 10.53 -0.98 20.22
C VAL A 2 11.42 -2.19 20.48
N ARG A 3 10.93 -3.41 20.23
CA ARG A 3 11.72 -4.63 20.38
C ARG A 3 12.97 -4.56 19.49
N ARG A 4 14.14 -4.89 20.05
CA ARG A 4 15.43 -4.91 19.33
C ARG A 4 15.35 -5.78 18.07
N LYS A 5 15.81 -5.25 16.93
CA LYS A 5 15.94 -6.02 15.68
C LYS A 5 17.00 -7.11 15.87
N LYS A 6 16.62 -8.38 15.66
CA LYS A 6 17.55 -9.52 15.76
C LYS A 6 18.69 -9.38 14.74
N SER A 7 19.91 -9.71 15.14
CA SER A 7 21.08 -9.75 14.25
C SER A 7 20.93 -10.84 13.19
N ARG A 8 21.73 -10.78 12.11
CA ARG A 8 21.73 -11.83 11.07
C ARG A 8 22.08 -13.21 11.66
N PHE A 9 22.97 -13.23 12.64
CA PHE A 9 23.39 -14.46 13.33
C PHE A 9 22.27 -15.06 14.19
N GLU A 10 21.54 -14.22 14.95
CA GLU A 10 20.39 -14.65 15.76
C GLU A 10 19.22 -15.16 14.90
N ARG A 11 19.06 -14.60 13.70
CA ARG A 11 18.10 -15.08 12.70
C ARG A 11 18.53 -16.42 12.11
N PHE A 12 19.81 -16.59 11.81
CA PHE A 12 20.35 -17.82 11.23
C PHE A 12 20.14 -19.06 12.11
N PHE A 13 20.24 -18.96 13.44
CA PHE A 13 20.00 -20.09 14.35
C PHE A 13 18.54 -20.22 14.83
N SER A 14 17.62 -19.40 14.32
CA SER A 14 16.21 -19.45 14.72
C SER A 14 15.52 -20.67 14.11
N LEU A 15 15.32 -21.73 14.89
CA LEU A 15 14.54 -22.91 14.49
C LEU A 15 13.13 -22.56 13.99
N ASN A 16 12.52 -21.52 14.55
CA ASN A 16 11.23 -21.00 14.11
C ASN A 16 11.31 -20.35 12.72
N GLN A 17 12.43 -19.72 12.38
CA GLN A 17 12.67 -19.15 11.06
C GLN A 17 12.94 -20.24 10.01
N HIS A 18 13.71 -21.28 10.37
CA HIS A 18 13.88 -22.46 9.51
C HIS A 18 12.57 -23.18 9.23
N ARG A 19 11.72 -23.39 10.24
CA ARG A 19 10.37 -23.96 10.07
C ARG A 19 9.50 -23.13 9.13
N LYS A 20 9.61 -21.80 9.16
CA LYS A 20 8.88 -20.89 8.25
C LYS A 20 9.36 -20.95 6.80
N ARG A 21 10.57 -21.45 6.54
CA ARG A 21 11.17 -21.60 5.20
C ARG A 21 11.06 -23.03 4.66
N TRP A 22 10.59 -23.99 5.46
CA TRP A 22 10.43 -25.37 5.01
C TRP A 22 9.34 -25.46 3.93
N GLY A 23 9.58 -26.26 2.89
CA GLY A 23 8.72 -26.35 1.68
C GLY A 23 9.04 -25.33 0.59
N ALA A 24 9.83 -24.29 0.88
CA ALA A 24 10.05 -23.16 -0.03
C ALA A 24 10.63 -23.53 -1.41
N ARG A 25 11.41 -24.60 -1.50
CA ARG A 25 12.00 -25.08 -2.77
C ARG A 25 10.95 -25.37 -3.85
N ARG A 26 9.72 -25.73 -3.46
CA ARG A 26 8.62 -26.08 -4.38
C ARG A 26 7.94 -24.86 -5.01
N HIS A 27 8.12 -23.68 -4.43
CA HIS A 27 7.39 -22.47 -4.81
C HIS A 27 8.27 -21.43 -5.52
N ILE A 28 9.51 -21.79 -5.85
CA ILE A 28 10.36 -20.92 -6.66
C ILE A 28 10.10 -21.24 -8.12
N VAL A 29 9.58 -20.25 -8.83
CA VAL A 29 9.46 -20.29 -10.28
C VAL A 29 10.72 -19.67 -10.86
N ALA A 30 11.48 -20.43 -11.64
CA ALA A 30 12.58 -19.90 -12.43
C ALA A 30 12.00 -19.35 -13.73
N ASP A 31 12.27 -18.07 -14.03
CA ASP A 31 11.85 -17.39 -15.26
C ASP A 31 10.33 -17.47 -15.55
N PRO A 32 9.49 -16.81 -14.73
CA PRO A 32 8.04 -16.86 -14.91
C PRO A 32 7.62 -16.13 -16.19
N ASP A 33 6.76 -16.78 -17.00
CA ASP A 33 6.08 -16.13 -18.12
C ASP A 33 4.98 -15.19 -17.59
N LEU A 34 5.35 -13.92 -17.39
CA LEU A 34 4.47 -12.89 -16.82
C LEU A 34 3.27 -12.61 -17.73
N ALA A 35 3.44 -12.71 -19.04
CA ALA A 35 2.35 -12.49 -19.99
C ALA A 35 1.30 -13.59 -19.86
N ALA A 36 1.71 -14.87 -19.84
CA ALA A 36 0.77 -15.96 -19.62
C ALA A 36 0.10 -15.89 -18.24
N MET A 37 0.80 -15.45 -17.20
CA MET A 37 0.23 -15.28 -15.86
C MET A 37 -0.81 -14.16 -15.78
N ARG A 38 -0.72 -13.14 -16.64
CA ARG A 38 -1.72 -12.06 -16.74
C ARG A 38 -3.06 -12.60 -17.24
N ASP A 39 -3.01 -13.50 -18.22
CA ASP A 39 -4.20 -14.02 -18.91
C ASP A 39 -4.81 -15.22 -18.18
N ARG A 40 -4.01 -15.93 -17.37
CA ARG A 40 -4.50 -17.05 -16.59
C ARG A 40 -5.20 -16.59 -15.32
N ILE A 41 -6.48 -16.92 -15.19
CA ILE A 41 -7.27 -16.69 -13.98
C ILE A 41 -7.10 -17.85 -13.00
N ILE A 42 -6.97 -17.54 -11.71
CA ILE A 42 -6.91 -18.53 -10.64
C ILE A 42 -8.31 -19.02 -10.30
N GLU A 43 -8.53 -20.33 -10.41
CA GLU A 43 -9.74 -21.01 -9.95
C GLU A 43 -9.45 -21.76 -8.64
N ALA A 44 -9.66 -21.11 -7.50
CA ALA A 44 -9.34 -21.66 -6.17
C ALA A 44 -10.53 -21.60 -5.18
N GLY A 45 -11.75 -21.50 -5.70
CA GLY A 45 -13.00 -21.43 -4.92
C GLY A 45 -13.37 -20.01 -4.50
N GLU A 46 -14.16 -19.86 -3.44
CA GLU A 46 -14.57 -18.54 -2.95
C GLU A 46 -13.36 -17.76 -2.39
N PRO A 47 -13.11 -16.52 -2.87
CA PRO A 47 -11.99 -15.72 -2.41
C PRO A 47 -12.18 -15.29 -0.96
N VAL A 48 -11.19 -15.57 -0.13
CA VAL A 48 -11.18 -15.20 1.30
C VAL A 48 -9.89 -14.45 1.59
N GLN A 49 -10.01 -13.24 2.14
CA GLN A 49 -8.83 -12.47 2.55
C GLN A 49 -8.08 -13.19 3.68
N THR A 50 -6.79 -13.42 3.47
CA THR A 50 -5.96 -14.06 4.49
C THR A 50 -5.63 -13.11 5.64
N HIS A 51 -5.76 -13.59 6.87
CA HIS A 51 -5.36 -12.87 8.08
C HIS A 51 -4.28 -13.65 8.85
N GLY A 52 -3.23 -12.95 9.27
CA GLY A 52 -2.13 -13.53 10.04
C GLY A 52 -1.05 -14.21 9.18
N SER A 53 -0.12 -14.91 9.83
CA SER A 53 0.98 -15.60 9.14
C SER A 53 0.99 -17.08 9.50
N GLU A 54 0.44 -17.92 8.61
CA GLU A 54 0.55 -19.37 8.74
C GLU A 54 2.01 -19.81 8.89
N LYS A 55 2.28 -20.74 9.81
CA LYS A 55 3.66 -21.19 10.08
C LYS A 55 4.21 -21.97 8.88
N SER A 56 3.39 -22.85 8.30
CA SER A 56 3.72 -23.58 7.09
C SER A 56 3.71 -22.63 5.88
N LEU A 57 4.78 -22.64 5.10
CA LEU A 57 4.85 -21.85 3.87
C LEU A 57 3.88 -22.39 2.81
N ASP A 58 3.80 -23.72 2.66
CA ASP A 58 2.90 -24.38 1.72
C ASP A 58 1.44 -23.99 2.01
N LEU A 59 1.04 -24.05 3.29
CA LEU A 59 -0.31 -23.66 3.69
C LEU A 59 -0.55 -22.15 3.51
N HIS A 60 0.46 -21.33 3.81
CA HIS A 60 0.36 -19.89 3.60
C HIS A 60 0.12 -19.57 2.12
N LEU A 61 0.87 -20.18 1.21
CA LEU A 61 0.72 -19.95 -0.23
C LEU A 61 -0.56 -20.56 -0.80
N ALA A 62 -1.03 -21.69 -0.27
CA ALA A 62 -2.33 -22.25 -0.63
C ALA A 62 -3.49 -21.32 -0.23
N ASN A 63 -3.47 -20.81 1.01
CA ASN A 63 -4.45 -19.85 1.48
C ASN A 63 -4.39 -18.54 0.67
N LEU A 64 -3.16 -18.09 0.37
CA LEU A 64 -2.93 -16.94 -0.48
C LEU A 64 -3.50 -17.14 -1.88
N ARG A 65 -3.32 -18.32 -2.49
CA ARG A 65 -3.87 -18.62 -3.82
C ARG A 65 -5.40 -18.54 -3.82
N ARG A 66 -6.05 -19.00 -2.74
CA ARG A 66 -7.51 -18.85 -2.58
C ARG A 66 -7.94 -17.39 -2.50
N GLU A 67 -7.18 -16.52 -1.83
CA GLU A 67 -7.47 -15.09 -1.82
C GLU A 67 -7.51 -14.47 -3.22
N PHE A 68 -6.64 -14.93 -4.11
CA PHE A 68 -6.57 -14.47 -5.50
C PHE A 68 -7.48 -15.25 -6.45
N SER A 69 -8.40 -16.07 -5.95
CA SER A 69 -9.39 -16.74 -6.79
C SER A 69 -10.22 -15.72 -7.57
N GLY A 70 -10.47 -15.99 -8.86
CA GLY A 70 -11.12 -15.08 -9.79
C GLY A 70 -10.23 -13.92 -10.29
N GLN A 71 -8.94 -13.91 -9.95
CA GLN A 71 -7.98 -12.89 -10.39
C GLN A 71 -6.86 -13.50 -11.22
N ALA A 72 -6.15 -12.64 -11.96
CA ALA A 72 -4.97 -13.03 -12.74
C ALA A 72 -3.88 -13.65 -11.85
N GLU A 73 -3.26 -14.73 -12.32
CA GLU A 73 -2.19 -15.44 -11.63
C GLU A 73 -0.98 -14.52 -11.35
N LEU A 74 -0.78 -13.49 -12.17
CA LEU A 74 0.25 -12.48 -11.98
C LEU A 74 0.13 -11.75 -10.63
N LEU A 75 -1.10 -11.50 -10.14
CA LEU A 75 -1.33 -10.84 -8.85
C LEU A 75 -0.97 -11.76 -7.67
N PHE A 76 -1.27 -13.05 -7.79
CA PHE A 76 -0.84 -14.06 -6.84
C PHE A 76 0.68 -14.24 -6.84
N HIS A 77 1.31 -14.22 -8.02
CA HIS A 77 2.78 -14.29 -8.14
C HIS A 77 3.44 -13.12 -7.42
N HIS A 78 2.96 -11.89 -7.64
CA HIS A 78 3.38 -10.70 -6.90
C HIS A 78 3.30 -10.90 -5.37
N ALA A 79 2.14 -11.34 -4.86
CA ALA A 79 1.93 -11.56 -3.45
C ALA A 79 2.84 -12.68 -2.88
N SER A 80 3.06 -13.73 -3.67
CA SER A 80 3.93 -14.85 -3.30
C SER A 80 5.38 -14.41 -3.16
N LEU A 81 5.89 -13.57 -4.07
CA LEU A 81 7.23 -12.99 -3.97
C LEU A 81 7.41 -12.21 -2.66
N ILE A 82 6.44 -11.37 -2.29
CA ILE A 82 6.45 -10.63 -1.02
C ILE A 82 6.52 -11.59 0.19
N VAL A 83 5.73 -12.67 0.19
CA VAL A 83 5.76 -13.68 1.26
C VAL A 83 7.13 -14.34 1.36
N LEU A 84 7.74 -14.70 0.22
CA LEU A 84 9.06 -15.32 0.16
C LEU A 84 10.17 -14.36 0.65
N ILE A 85 10.11 -13.09 0.24
CA ILE A 85 11.03 -12.02 0.67
C ILE A 85 10.94 -11.80 2.18
N ARG A 86 9.72 -11.64 2.73
CA ARG A 86 9.50 -11.44 4.18
C ARG A 86 9.94 -12.63 5.02
N ARG A 87 9.98 -13.84 4.43
CA ARG A 87 10.52 -15.05 5.05
C ARG A 87 12.01 -15.25 4.79
N GLU A 88 12.64 -14.35 4.04
CA GLU A 88 14.04 -14.39 3.62
C GLU A 88 14.39 -15.72 2.90
N VAL A 89 13.45 -16.26 2.12
CA VAL A 89 13.69 -17.42 1.23
C VAL A 89 14.39 -16.90 -0.01
N ARG A 90 15.55 -17.46 -0.40
CA ARG A 90 16.33 -17.09 -1.61
C ARG A 90 16.29 -15.57 -1.86
N LEU A 91 16.57 -14.81 -0.80
CA LEU A 91 16.17 -13.40 -0.69
C LEU A 91 16.62 -12.56 -1.90
N ALA A 92 17.89 -12.67 -2.29
CA ALA A 92 18.44 -11.91 -3.42
C ALA A 92 17.72 -12.23 -4.74
N GLU A 93 17.35 -13.49 -4.95
CA GLU A 93 16.68 -13.93 -6.17
C GLU A 93 15.22 -13.48 -6.20
N ASN A 94 14.50 -13.63 -5.09
CA ASN A 94 13.11 -13.18 -5.02
C ASN A 94 13.00 -11.65 -5.06
N ILE A 95 13.97 -10.91 -4.51
CA ILE A 95 14.06 -9.45 -4.71
C ILE A 95 14.26 -9.13 -6.20
N ALA A 96 15.19 -9.81 -6.88
CA ALA A 96 15.43 -9.59 -8.30
C ALA A 96 14.19 -9.89 -9.16
N GLN A 97 13.47 -10.99 -8.87
CA GLN A 97 12.20 -11.30 -9.54
C GLN A 97 11.13 -10.25 -9.25
N PHE A 98 11.03 -9.77 -8.01
CA PHE A 98 10.08 -8.73 -7.62
C PHE A 98 10.36 -7.39 -8.30
N GLU A 99 11.62 -6.96 -8.34
CA GLU A 99 12.03 -5.75 -9.07
C GLU A 99 11.78 -5.90 -10.58
N GLY A 100 12.09 -7.07 -11.15
CA GLY A 100 11.84 -7.38 -12.56
C GLY A 100 10.36 -7.42 -12.93
N LEU A 101 9.52 -7.96 -12.04
CA LEU A 101 8.06 -7.95 -12.18
C LEU A 101 7.52 -6.51 -12.21
N TRP A 102 7.93 -5.67 -11.25
CA TRP A 102 7.51 -4.27 -11.23
C TRP A 102 8.05 -3.45 -12.40
N ALA A 103 9.24 -3.75 -12.91
CA ALA A 103 9.77 -3.09 -14.10
C ALA A 103 8.95 -3.39 -15.37
N GLN A 104 8.37 -4.59 -15.47
CA GLN A 104 7.62 -5.03 -16.65
C GLN A 104 6.12 -4.77 -16.56
N GLU A 105 5.54 -4.88 -15.35
CA GLU A 105 4.10 -5.02 -15.16
C GLU A 105 3.47 -3.95 -14.26
N ALA A 106 4.19 -2.85 -13.99
CA ALA A 106 3.77 -1.81 -13.04
C ALA A 106 2.34 -1.31 -13.29
N GLU A 107 1.98 -1.02 -14.54
CA GLU A 107 0.66 -0.48 -14.89
C GLU A 107 -0.45 -1.49 -14.58
N PHE A 108 -0.25 -2.75 -14.99
CA PHE A 108 -1.20 -3.82 -14.71
C PHE A 108 -1.37 -4.06 -13.21
N LEU A 109 -0.25 -4.11 -12.47
CA LEU A 109 -0.26 -4.30 -11.02
C LEU A 109 -0.96 -3.13 -10.31
N CYS A 110 -0.66 -1.88 -10.70
CA CYS A 110 -1.31 -0.70 -10.12
C CYS A 110 -2.81 -0.66 -10.39
N ARG A 111 -3.25 -1.12 -11.56
CA ARG A 111 -4.68 -1.19 -11.89
C ARG A 111 -5.43 -2.22 -11.05
N HIS A 112 -4.84 -3.40 -10.82
CA HIS A 112 -5.60 -4.55 -10.29
C HIS A 112 -5.30 -4.92 -8.83
N LEU A 113 -4.13 -4.59 -8.28
CA LEU A 113 -3.85 -4.87 -6.87
C LEU A 113 -4.71 -3.97 -5.98
N ASN A 114 -5.19 -4.49 -4.85
CA ASN A 114 -5.84 -3.68 -3.81
C ASN A 114 -4.80 -2.87 -2.99
N LEU A 115 -5.27 -1.90 -2.19
CA LEU A 115 -4.38 -1.05 -1.37
C LEU A 115 -3.49 -1.85 -0.42
N ARG A 116 -3.97 -2.98 0.12
CA ARG A 116 -3.19 -3.82 1.02
C ARG A 116 -1.94 -4.39 0.34
N TRP A 117 -2.07 -4.84 -0.90
CA TRP A 117 -0.96 -5.37 -1.68
C TRP A 117 -0.06 -4.27 -2.25
N LEU A 118 -0.61 -3.12 -2.64
CA LEU A 118 0.20 -1.96 -3.04
C LEU A 118 1.07 -1.44 -1.89
N ILE A 119 0.51 -1.32 -0.68
CA ILE A 119 1.28 -0.93 0.52
C ILE A 119 2.34 -1.99 0.85
N SER A 120 2.01 -3.28 0.71
CA SER A 120 3.00 -4.36 0.91
C SER A 120 4.13 -4.30 -0.12
N ALA A 121 3.85 -3.89 -1.36
CA ALA A 121 4.87 -3.66 -2.38
C ALA A 121 5.76 -2.45 -2.02
N ALA A 122 5.16 -1.37 -1.55
CA ALA A 122 5.88 -0.19 -1.06
C ALA A 122 6.80 -0.53 0.13
N ASP A 123 6.31 -1.29 1.13
CA ASP A 123 7.14 -1.78 2.24
C ASP A 123 8.34 -2.59 1.72
N THR A 124 8.10 -3.47 0.75
CA THR A 124 9.14 -4.32 0.15
C THR A 124 10.20 -3.49 -0.57
N LEU A 125 9.80 -2.49 -1.35
CA LEU A 125 10.73 -1.56 -2.03
C LEU A 125 11.48 -0.68 -1.02
N ALA A 126 10.84 -0.19 0.04
CA ALA A 126 11.48 0.63 1.06
C ALA A 126 12.64 -0.12 1.75
N ASP A 127 12.46 -1.42 2.00
CA ASP A 127 13.45 -2.29 2.61
C ASP A 127 14.55 -2.75 1.63
N HIS A 128 14.21 -2.98 0.36
CA HIS A 128 15.05 -3.78 -0.54
C HIS A 128 15.42 -3.15 -1.89
N ALA A 129 14.77 -2.07 -2.32
CA ALA A 129 15.07 -1.48 -3.63
C ALA A 129 16.54 -1.02 -3.71
N ARG A 130 17.18 -1.25 -4.85
CA ARG A 130 18.60 -0.87 -5.04
C ARG A 130 18.81 0.64 -5.04
N ASP A 131 17.88 1.37 -5.64
CA ASP A 131 17.93 2.83 -5.75
C ASP A 131 17.44 3.51 -4.45
N PRO A 132 18.27 4.32 -3.77
CA PRO A 132 17.86 5.06 -2.57
C PRO A 132 16.66 5.99 -2.80
N GLN A 133 16.51 6.56 -4.00
CA GLN A 133 15.35 7.41 -4.31
C GLN A 133 14.07 6.57 -4.35
N ALA A 134 14.06 5.45 -5.06
CA ALA A 134 12.96 4.49 -5.04
C ALA A 134 12.59 4.03 -3.62
N ARG A 135 13.59 3.75 -2.76
CA ARG A 135 13.34 3.39 -1.35
C ARG A 135 12.62 4.51 -0.59
N SER A 136 13.05 5.75 -0.80
CA SER A 136 12.47 6.92 -0.14
C SER A 136 11.02 7.16 -0.60
N ILE A 137 10.76 7.03 -1.90
CA ILE A 137 9.42 7.14 -2.47
C ILE A 137 8.49 6.05 -1.94
N ALA A 138 8.97 4.81 -1.91
CA ALA A 138 8.22 3.70 -1.37
C ALA A 138 7.91 3.87 0.13
N MET A 139 8.85 4.44 0.90
CA MET A 139 8.61 4.78 2.30
C MET A 139 7.56 5.87 2.46
N MET A 140 7.52 6.89 1.59
CA MET A 140 6.44 7.89 1.60
C MET A 140 5.07 7.24 1.36
N ALA A 141 4.98 6.31 0.40
CA ALA A 141 3.76 5.58 0.11
C ALA A 141 3.28 4.71 1.29
N SER A 142 4.21 3.99 1.92
CA SER A 142 3.94 3.18 3.12
C SER A 142 3.48 4.06 4.29
N LEU A 143 4.17 5.18 4.53
CA LEU A 143 3.83 6.12 5.60
C LEU A 143 2.41 6.68 5.41
N LEU A 144 2.06 7.12 4.20
CA LEU A 144 0.73 7.62 3.88
C LEU A 144 -0.34 6.56 4.16
N GLY A 145 -0.19 5.36 3.58
CA GLY A 145 -1.16 4.28 3.72
C GLY A 145 -1.37 3.87 5.19
N ASN A 146 -0.29 3.75 5.95
CA ASN A 146 -0.37 3.38 7.36
C ASN A 146 -0.96 4.49 8.22
N THR A 147 -0.64 5.76 7.96
CA THR A 147 -1.18 6.89 8.72
C THR A 147 -2.68 7.05 8.49
N VAL A 148 -3.12 6.97 7.23
CA VAL A 148 -4.56 6.98 6.91
C VAL A 148 -5.26 5.80 7.57
N LYS A 149 -4.67 4.59 7.48
CA LYS A 149 -5.24 3.40 8.12
C LYS A 149 -5.43 3.58 9.63
N ILE A 150 -4.45 4.18 10.33
CA ILE A 150 -4.58 4.45 11.78
C ILE A 150 -5.71 5.43 12.04
N GLY A 151 -5.80 6.54 11.29
CA GLY A 151 -6.88 7.52 11.45
C GLY A 151 -8.26 6.91 11.18
N GLU A 152 -8.42 6.12 10.13
CA GLU A 152 -9.70 5.44 9.85
C GLU A 152 -10.01 4.33 10.84
N SER A 153 -9.00 3.66 11.40
CA SER A 153 -9.20 2.66 12.46
C SER A 153 -9.67 3.33 13.74
N ASP A 154 -9.10 4.47 14.10
CA ASP A 154 -9.54 5.28 15.25
C ASP A 154 -10.99 5.74 15.07
N ARG A 155 -11.34 6.22 13.87
CA ARG A 155 -12.72 6.57 13.49
C ARG A 155 -13.68 5.41 13.76
N TYR A 156 -13.36 4.22 13.26
CA TYR A 156 -14.17 3.01 13.44
C TYR A 156 -14.30 2.60 14.91
N ILE A 157 -13.20 2.62 15.68
CA ILE A 157 -13.20 2.23 17.10
C ILE A 157 -14.13 3.13 17.94
N HIS A 158 -14.22 4.41 17.59
CA HIS A 158 -15.04 5.39 18.29
C HIS A 158 -16.45 5.55 17.70
N GLY A 159 -16.85 4.73 16.71
CA GLY A 159 -18.17 4.83 16.07
C GLY A 159 -18.38 6.12 15.28
N ALA A 160 -17.30 6.78 14.87
CA ALA A 160 -17.34 8.06 14.18
C ALA A 160 -17.62 7.91 12.67
N GLU A 161 -17.78 6.68 12.18
CA GLU A 161 -18.10 6.39 10.78
C GLU A 161 -19.51 6.81 10.35
N ALA A 162 -20.44 6.87 11.31
CA ALA A 162 -21.82 7.30 11.10
C ALA A 162 -22.01 8.82 11.24
N LEU A 163 -20.96 9.58 11.59
CA LEU A 163 -21.06 11.01 11.79
C LEU A 163 -21.15 11.75 10.46
N THR A 164 -22.15 12.62 10.34
CA THR A 164 -22.26 13.56 9.23
C THR A 164 -21.50 14.85 9.52
N PRO A 165 -21.00 15.55 8.49
CA PRO A 165 -20.43 16.88 8.67
C PRO A 165 -21.41 17.82 9.35
N LEU A 166 -20.90 18.67 10.25
CA LEU A 166 -21.66 19.66 11.00
C LEU A 166 -21.53 21.03 10.30
N PRO A 167 -22.58 21.55 9.63
CA PRO A 167 -22.49 22.78 8.85
C PRO A 167 -21.98 23.97 9.64
N GLU A 168 -22.41 24.14 10.88
CA GLU A 168 -22.02 25.24 11.76
C GLU A 168 -20.51 25.22 12.07
N ARG A 169 -19.89 24.04 12.13
CA ARG A 169 -18.44 23.91 12.30
C ARG A 169 -17.68 24.25 11.02
N ILE A 170 -18.23 23.89 9.86
CA ILE A 170 -17.64 24.23 8.56
C ILE A 170 -17.67 25.76 8.35
N GLU A 171 -18.79 26.40 8.69
CA GLU A 171 -18.94 27.85 8.65
C GLU A 171 -17.98 28.55 9.63
N ALA A 172 -17.81 28.03 10.84
CA ALA A 172 -16.86 28.57 11.81
C ALA A 172 -15.41 28.57 11.28
N LEU A 173 -15.01 27.55 10.51
CA LEU A 173 -13.70 27.51 9.84
C LEU A 173 -13.54 28.63 8.80
N GLN A 174 -14.65 29.14 8.24
CA GLN A 174 -14.60 30.29 7.33
C GLN A 174 -14.33 31.60 8.07
N ALA A 175 -14.88 31.76 9.27
CA ALA A 175 -14.75 32.95 10.10
C ALA A 175 -13.41 33.06 10.85
N GLY A 176 -12.73 31.95 11.11
CA GLY A 176 -11.47 31.99 11.87
C GLY A 176 -10.71 30.67 11.89
N MET A 177 -9.59 30.68 12.61
CA MET A 177 -8.76 29.50 12.83
C MET A 177 -9.26 28.72 14.04
N VAL A 178 -9.51 27.43 13.87
CA VAL A 178 -9.77 26.51 14.99
C VAL A 178 -8.46 25.78 15.31
N PRO A 179 -7.84 26.01 16.48
CA PRO A 179 -6.59 25.35 16.82
C PRO A 179 -6.79 23.84 17.03
N LEU A 180 -5.77 23.08 16.66
CA LEU A 180 -5.57 21.67 17.02
C LEU A 180 -4.44 21.59 18.08
N PHE A 181 -3.56 20.61 17.97
CA PHE A 181 -2.41 20.44 18.84
C PHE A 181 -1.16 21.11 18.26
N ASP A 182 -0.23 21.49 19.14
CA ASP A 182 1.13 21.93 18.79
C ASP A 182 1.22 22.99 17.67
N GLY A 183 0.33 24.00 17.73
CA GLY A 183 0.30 25.10 16.77
C GLY A 183 -0.34 24.78 15.42
N LEU A 184 -0.81 23.55 15.18
CA LEU A 184 -1.62 23.22 14.02
C LEU A 184 -3.05 23.75 14.17
N SER A 185 -3.76 23.84 13.06
CA SER A 185 -5.17 24.20 13.01
C SER A 185 -5.96 23.23 12.14
N VAL A 186 -7.27 23.19 12.36
CA VAL A 186 -8.18 22.36 11.57
C VAL A 186 -8.10 22.77 10.10
N PHE A 187 -7.96 21.79 9.23
CA PHE A 187 -8.00 22.00 7.77
C PHE A 187 -9.28 22.73 7.38
N LYS A 188 -9.14 23.87 6.69
CA LYS A 188 -10.27 24.72 6.32
C LYS A 188 -10.99 24.14 5.10
N ALA A 189 -11.85 23.15 5.36
CA ALA A 189 -12.69 22.51 4.36
C ALA A 189 -13.35 23.57 3.46
N GLY A 190 -13.28 23.39 2.14
CA GLY A 190 -13.84 24.34 1.18
C GLY A 190 -12.84 25.32 0.55
N THR A 191 -11.82 25.79 1.28
CA THR A 191 -11.01 26.93 0.82
C THR A 191 -9.50 26.80 1.03
N ASP A 192 -9.03 25.86 1.84
CA ASP A 192 -7.61 25.59 2.07
C ASP A 192 -6.91 25.04 0.80
N ASP A 193 -5.63 25.36 0.59
CA ASP A 193 -4.83 24.91 -0.55
C ASP A 193 -3.69 23.95 -0.18
N MET A 194 -3.57 23.58 1.10
CA MET A 194 -2.49 22.73 1.63
C MET A 194 -2.37 21.41 0.87
N LEU A 195 -3.49 20.70 0.65
CA LEU A 195 -3.49 19.41 -0.04
C LEU A 195 -3.10 19.53 -1.52
N ARG A 196 -3.51 20.61 -2.19
CA ARG A 196 -3.10 20.86 -3.57
C ARG A 196 -1.63 21.21 -3.67
N ASN A 197 -1.16 22.09 -2.81
CA ASN A 197 0.25 22.45 -2.75
C ASN A 197 1.11 21.22 -2.40
N MET A 198 0.59 20.32 -1.57
CA MET A 198 1.22 19.02 -1.33
C MET A 198 1.24 18.18 -2.60
N TYR A 199 0.12 18.02 -3.30
CA TYR A 199 0.05 17.27 -4.56
C TYR A 199 1.11 17.72 -5.58
N TRP A 200 1.22 19.03 -5.86
CA TRP A 200 2.22 19.56 -6.78
C TRP A 200 3.67 19.25 -6.35
N ARG A 201 3.94 19.22 -5.04
CA ARG A 201 5.26 18.81 -4.53
C ARG A 201 5.50 17.30 -4.70
N LEU A 202 4.45 16.49 -4.75
CA LEU A 202 4.54 15.04 -4.93
C LEU A 202 4.65 14.63 -6.41
N GLU A 203 4.24 15.47 -7.36
CA GLU A 203 4.27 15.16 -8.80
C GLU A 203 5.60 14.61 -9.33
N PRO A 204 6.77 15.19 -9.00
CA PRO A 204 8.05 14.63 -9.46
C PRO A 204 8.32 13.21 -8.93
N TYR A 205 7.84 12.89 -7.72
CA TYR A 205 8.01 11.58 -7.11
C TYR A 205 7.07 10.55 -7.72
N PHE A 206 5.84 10.95 -8.07
CA PHE A 206 4.90 10.10 -8.80
C PHE A 206 5.44 9.65 -10.16
N ALA A 207 6.23 10.49 -10.83
CA ALA A 207 6.83 10.18 -12.12
C ALA A 207 8.09 9.26 -12.04
N THR A 208 8.53 8.85 -10.84
CA THR A 208 9.79 8.12 -10.67
C THR A 208 9.58 6.60 -10.65
N GLY A 209 9.58 5.99 -11.84
CA GLY A 209 9.59 4.54 -12.03
C GLY A 209 8.45 3.79 -11.31
N PRO A 210 8.59 2.49 -11.05
CA PRO A 210 7.55 1.70 -10.41
C PRO A 210 7.19 2.17 -8.99
N ALA A 211 8.17 2.64 -8.21
CA ALA A 211 7.91 3.17 -6.87
C ALA A 211 7.00 4.41 -6.89
N GLY A 212 7.25 5.32 -7.84
CA GLY A 212 6.41 6.49 -8.09
C GLY A 212 4.99 6.11 -8.51
N MET A 213 4.85 5.12 -9.41
CA MET A 213 3.55 4.64 -9.87
C MET A 213 2.73 4.00 -8.73
N ILE A 214 3.37 3.19 -7.88
CA ILE A 214 2.73 2.66 -6.66
C ILE A 214 2.28 3.80 -5.76
N PHE A 215 3.15 4.78 -5.52
CA PHE A 215 2.84 5.90 -4.64
C PHE A 215 1.65 6.74 -5.17
N LYS A 216 1.68 7.08 -6.46
CA LYS A 216 0.59 7.77 -7.16
C LYS A 216 -0.73 7.00 -7.03
N THR A 217 -0.70 5.70 -7.30
CA THR A 217 -1.89 4.83 -7.22
C THR A 217 -2.47 4.77 -5.80
N ILE A 218 -1.61 4.63 -4.78
CA ILE A 218 -2.04 4.67 -3.38
C ILE A 218 -2.66 6.03 -3.05
N TYR A 219 -1.98 7.12 -3.44
CA TYR A 219 -2.41 8.48 -3.17
C TYR A 219 -3.77 8.79 -3.80
N ASP A 220 -3.96 8.45 -5.08
CA ASP A 220 -5.21 8.64 -5.81
C ASP A 220 -6.37 7.86 -5.17
N ARG A 221 -6.11 6.64 -4.72
CA ARG A 221 -7.13 5.81 -4.06
C ARG A 221 -7.54 6.34 -2.69
N MET A 222 -6.70 7.11 -1.99
CA MET A 222 -7.15 7.84 -0.79
C MET A 222 -8.23 8.87 -1.13
N GLN A 223 -8.23 9.40 -2.35
CA GLN A 223 -9.19 10.42 -2.81
C GLN A 223 -10.55 9.85 -3.21
N ILE A 224 -10.69 8.52 -3.31
CA ILE A 224 -11.88 7.85 -3.85
C ILE A 224 -12.52 6.91 -2.83
N HIS A 225 -11.72 6.18 -2.06
CA HIS A 225 -12.26 5.38 -0.96
C HIS A 225 -12.72 6.27 0.20
N ASP A 226 -13.55 5.73 1.10
CA ASP A 226 -14.04 6.43 2.28
C ASP A 226 -12.91 6.69 3.30
N THR A 227 -12.08 7.69 2.99
CA THR A 227 -11.01 8.20 3.84
C THR A 227 -11.23 9.68 4.13
N ALA A 228 -10.51 10.21 5.12
CA ALA A 228 -10.52 11.63 5.42
C ALA A 228 -10.23 12.51 4.18
N PHE A 229 -9.40 12.04 3.25
CA PHE A 229 -9.12 12.75 1.99
C PHE A 229 -10.40 12.87 1.16
N ALA A 230 -11.05 11.77 0.78
CA ALA A 230 -12.28 11.81 -0.02
C ALA A 230 -13.41 12.60 0.66
N ARG A 231 -13.59 12.42 1.97
CA ARG A 231 -14.63 13.14 2.73
C ARG A 231 -14.38 14.65 2.76
N LEU A 232 -13.14 15.09 2.97
CA LEU A 232 -12.81 16.52 2.93
C LEU A 232 -12.86 17.09 1.50
N ARG A 233 -12.53 16.28 0.48
CA ARG A 233 -12.69 16.64 -0.94
C ARG A 233 -14.13 16.98 -1.28
N ALA A 234 -15.07 16.18 -0.80
CA ALA A 234 -16.49 16.36 -1.05
C ALA A 234 -17.07 17.65 -0.45
N LEU A 235 -16.39 18.23 0.56
CA LEU A 235 -16.74 19.53 1.14
C LEU A 235 -16.08 20.71 0.42
N HIS A 236 -15.25 20.44 -0.59
CA HIS A 236 -14.54 21.46 -1.33
C HIS A 236 -15.45 22.15 -2.35
N HIS A 237 -15.44 23.49 -2.38
CA HIS A 237 -16.35 24.26 -3.24
C HIS A 237 -15.69 25.49 -3.91
N ARG A 238 -14.41 25.80 -3.61
CA ARG A 238 -13.72 26.95 -4.19
C ARG A 238 -12.82 26.53 -5.36
N ASP A 239 -13.13 27.01 -6.56
CA ASP A 239 -12.37 26.70 -7.79
C ASP A 239 -10.88 27.05 -7.67
N ARG A 240 -10.56 28.23 -7.14
CA ARG A 240 -9.16 28.67 -6.99
C ARG A 240 -8.35 27.78 -6.04
N THR A 241 -8.98 26.99 -5.17
CA THR A 241 -8.30 26.02 -4.29
C THR A 241 -8.72 24.58 -4.59
N SER A 242 -9.31 24.35 -5.76
CA SER A 242 -9.84 23.06 -6.16
C SER A 242 -8.81 21.96 -6.01
N TRP A 243 -9.29 20.81 -5.56
CA TRP A 243 -8.51 19.60 -5.56
C TRP A 243 -8.30 19.23 -7.02
N TRP A 244 -7.08 18.84 -7.38
CA TRP A 244 -6.70 18.53 -8.75
C TRP A 244 -7.70 17.56 -9.38
N GLU A 245 -7.97 17.76 -10.67
CA GLU A 245 -8.72 16.78 -11.43
C GLU A 245 -7.88 15.50 -11.49
N SER A 246 -8.51 14.37 -11.17
CA SER A 246 -7.95 13.08 -11.53
C SER A 246 -7.94 13.06 -13.05
N ARG A 247 -6.79 13.30 -13.67
CA ARG A 247 -6.62 13.03 -15.09
C ARG A 247 -7.03 11.58 -15.28
N GLU A 248 -8.11 11.36 -16.03
CA GLU A 248 -8.52 10.01 -16.42
C GLU A 248 -7.32 9.36 -17.09
N THR A 249 -6.82 8.28 -16.47
CA THR A 249 -5.83 7.36 -17.05
C THR A 249 -6.55 6.14 -17.57
#